data_AF-A0A543D4T0-F1
#
_entry.id   AF-A0A543D4T0-F1
#
_cell.length_a   1.000
_cell.length_b   1.000
_cell.length_c   1.000
_cell.angle_alpha   90.00
_cell.angle_beta   90.00
_cell.angle_gamma   90.00
#
_symmetry.space_group_name_H-M   'P 1'
#
loop_
_entity.id
_entity.type
_entity.pdbx_description
1 polymer ?
#
loop_
_entity_poly.entity_id
_entity_poly.type
_entity_poly.pdbx_seq_one_letter_code
_entity_poly.pdbx_strand_id
1 'polypeptide(L)'
;MAFQVTEVQRVLKGADYPMDGKELAALAKKNGGGGDLVDALKGVGTANGPNEVMKQLKGDLGGSTPGGNDADERRYKDVEGPSFQVNEVQKHLKGADYPMSGTQLAALAKKNGAGDDLVDALKGVGTANGPNEVMKQLKDHLGGRPDA
;
A
#
# COMPACT_ATOMS: atom_id res chain seq x y z
N MET A 1 19.03 2.18 -0.36
CA MET A 1 19.29 1.15 -1.39
C MET A 1 18.17 0.13 -1.33
N ALA A 2 17.93 -0.64 -2.39
CA ALA A 2 16.79 -1.55 -2.48
C ALA A 2 17.26 -2.98 -2.72
N PHE A 3 17.00 -3.91 -1.80
CA PHE A 3 17.34 -5.32 -2.07
C PHE A 3 16.28 -5.97 -2.94
N GLN A 4 16.71 -6.77 -3.91
CA GLN A 4 15.79 -7.55 -4.72
C GLN A 4 15.30 -8.75 -3.92
N VAL A 5 13.99 -9.01 -3.96
CA VAL A 5 13.38 -10.18 -3.31
C VAL A 5 14.07 -11.48 -3.73
N THR A 6 14.43 -11.61 -5.00
CA THR A 6 15.13 -12.78 -5.56
C THR A 6 16.54 -12.95 -4.99
N GLU A 7 17.23 -11.85 -4.68
CA GLU A 7 18.54 -11.87 -4.04
C GLU A 7 18.42 -12.32 -2.57
N VAL A 8 17.48 -11.74 -1.82
CA VAL A 8 17.21 -12.11 -0.43
C VAL A 8 16.85 -13.59 -0.31
N GLN A 9 15.96 -14.09 -1.17
CA GLN A 9 15.57 -15.50 -1.18
C GLN A 9 16.74 -16.43 -1.55
N ARG A 10 17.66 -16.00 -2.43
CA ARG A 10 18.85 -16.77 -2.79
C ARG A 10 19.81 -16.88 -1.62
N VAL A 11 20.07 -15.78 -0.91
CA VAL A 11 21.04 -15.77 0.20
C VAL A 11 20.48 -16.36 1.49
N LEU A 12 19.15 -16.44 1.64
CA LEU A 12 18.49 -17.12 2.75
C LEU A 12 18.08 -18.56 2.41
N LYS A 13 18.58 -19.09 1.28
CA LYS A 13 18.32 -20.48 0.89
C LYS A 13 18.97 -21.42 1.90
N GLY A 14 18.17 -22.35 2.43
CA GLY A 14 18.60 -23.29 3.47
C GLY A 14 18.54 -22.73 4.89
N ALA A 15 17.81 -21.63 5.12
CA ALA A 15 17.44 -21.21 6.46
C ALA A 15 16.45 -22.21 7.09
N ASP A 16 16.75 -22.66 8.29
CA ASP A 16 15.87 -23.48 9.12
C ASP A 16 15.04 -22.59 10.02
N TYR A 17 13.78 -22.37 9.65
CA TYR A 17 12.88 -21.49 10.38
C TYR A 17 12.17 -22.22 11.53
N PRO A 18 11.89 -21.55 12.67
CA PRO A 18 12.12 -20.12 12.94
C PRO A 18 13.60 -19.78 13.18
N MET A 19 14.05 -18.64 12.63
CA MET A 19 15.44 -18.18 12.71
C MET A 19 15.48 -16.68 13.00
N ASP A 20 16.45 -16.25 13.81
CA ASP A 20 16.61 -14.84 14.20
C ASP A 20 17.38 -14.02 13.16
N GLY A 21 17.14 -12.70 13.11
CA GLY A 21 17.83 -11.79 12.17
C GLY A 21 19.36 -11.87 12.20
N LYS A 22 19.95 -12.10 13.38
CA LYS A 22 21.41 -12.30 13.51
C LYS A 22 21.90 -13.57 12.81
N GLU A 23 21.12 -14.64 12.90
CA GLU A 23 21.41 -15.93 12.26
C GLU A 23 21.15 -15.86 10.75
N LEU A 24 20.06 -15.20 10.36
CA LEU A 24 19.76 -14.90 8.95
C LEU A 24 20.85 -14.03 8.31
N ALA A 25 21.38 -13.04 9.04
CA ALA A 25 22.50 -12.22 8.59
C ALA A 25 23.78 -13.04 8.42
N ALA A 26 24.06 -13.95 9.34
CA ALA A 26 25.20 -14.85 9.24
C ALA A 26 25.06 -15.80 8.03
N LEU A 27 23.86 -16.34 7.80
CA LEU A 27 23.53 -17.17 6.66
C LEU A 27 23.64 -16.39 5.33
N ALA A 28 23.08 -15.18 5.28
CA ALA A 28 23.17 -14.32 4.12
C ALA A 28 24.63 -13.98 3.78
N LYS A 29 25.43 -13.61 4.78
CA LYS A 29 26.87 -13.35 4.61
C LYS A 29 27.60 -14.58 4.07
N LYS A 30 27.29 -15.77 4.60
CA LYS A 30 27.86 -17.05 4.15
C LYS A 30 27.49 -17.37 2.71
N ASN A 31 26.28 -16.99 2.28
CA ASN A 31 25.77 -17.19 0.94
C ASN A 31 26.12 -16.04 -0.03
N GLY A 32 27.01 -15.13 0.37
CA GLY A 32 27.49 -14.03 -0.48
C GLY A 32 26.55 -12.82 -0.55
N GLY A 33 25.65 -12.66 0.42
CA GLY A 33 24.82 -11.48 0.56
C GLY A 33 25.65 -10.23 0.84
N GLY A 34 25.27 -9.11 0.21
CA GLY A 34 25.92 -7.82 0.39
C GLY A 34 25.93 -7.37 1.86
N GLY A 35 26.96 -6.61 2.26
CA GLY A 35 27.10 -6.09 3.62
C GLY A 35 25.85 -5.36 4.11
N ASP A 36 25.25 -4.54 3.24
CA ASP A 36 24.02 -3.80 3.53
C ASP A 36 22.83 -4.73 3.83
N LEU A 37 22.71 -5.85 3.10
CA LEU A 37 21.65 -6.84 3.33
C LEU A 37 21.87 -7.59 4.66
N VAL A 38 23.13 -7.91 4.96
CA VAL A 38 23.52 -8.55 6.22
C VAL A 38 23.22 -7.63 7.40
N ASP A 39 23.51 -6.34 7.30
CA ASP A 39 23.21 -5.37 8.37
C ASP A 39 21.70 -5.14 8.53
N ALA A 40 20.94 -5.07 7.44
CA ALA A 40 19.47 -5.01 7.51
C ALA A 40 18.88 -6.27 8.18
N LEU A 41 19.39 -7.45 7.85
CA LEU A 41 18.96 -8.71 8.47
C LEU A 41 19.23 -8.76 9.98
N LYS A 42 20.31 -8.15 10.49
CA LYS A 42 20.56 -8.11 11.95
C LYS A 42 19.48 -7.37 12.73
N GLY A 43 18.77 -6.44 12.09
CA GLY A 43 17.65 -5.69 12.67
C GLY A 43 16.32 -6.45 12.62
N VAL A 44 16.24 -7.53 11.85
CA VAL A 44 15.06 -8.39 11.75
C VAL A 44 14.91 -9.18 13.06
N GLY A 45 13.68 -9.29 13.55
CA GLY A 45 13.35 -10.17 14.67
C GLY A 45 13.39 -11.64 14.28
N THR A 46 12.82 -12.50 15.13
CA THR A 46 12.60 -13.90 14.76
C THR A 46 11.63 -13.96 13.58
N ALA A 47 12.02 -14.67 12.53
CA ALA A 47 11.15 -14.91 11.38
C ALA A 47 10.81 -16.39 11.30
N ASN A 48 9.56 -16.72 10.96
CA ASN A 48 9.10 -18.10 10.81
C ASN A 48 9.15 -18.58 9.35
N GLY A 49 9.65 -17.75 8.44
CA GLY A 49 9.80 -18.12 7.04
C GLY A 49 10.29 -16.98 6.16
N PRO A 50 10.62 -17.28 4.89
CA PRO A 50 11.14 -16.29 3.95
C PRO A 50 10.19 -15.09 3.75
N ASN A 51 8.88 -15.34 3.78
CA ASN A 51 7.87 -14.28 3.65
C ASN A 51 7.87 -13.31 4.84
N GLU A 52 8.14 -13.81 6.04
CA GLU A 52 8.17 -12.97 7.23
C GLU A 52 9.45 -12.14 7.28
N VAL A 53 10.58 -12.71 6.85
CA VAL A 53 11.82 -11.96 6.64
C VAL A 53 11.60 -10.83 5.65
N MET A 54 10.95 -11.08 4.50
CA MET A 54 10.61 -10.04 3.52
C MET A 54 9.68 -8.97 4.07
N LYS A 55 8.72 -9.35 4.91
CA LYS A 55 7.78 -8.40 5.54
C LYS A 55 8.51 -7.47 6.52
N GLN A 56 9.47 -7.99 7.29
CA GLN A 56 10.24 -7.20 8.25
C GLN A 56 11.32 -6.35 7.56
N LEU A 57 11.95 -6.86 6.50
CA LEU A 57 12.89 -6.11 5.66
C LEU A 57 12.22 -5.09 4.74
N LYS A 58 10.88 -5.07 4.64
CA LYS A 58 10.15 -4.24 3.67
C LYS A 58 10.45 -2.74 3.79
N GLY A 59 10.80 -2.25 4.98
CA GLY A 59 11.22 -0.87 5.21
C GLY A 59 12.57 -0.51 4.57
N ASP A 60 13.50 -1.47 4.48
CA ASP A 60 14.85 -1.29 3.90
C ASP A 60 14.98 -1.89 2.49
N LEU A 61 14.04 -2.74 2.08
CA LEU A 61 13.84 -3.23 0.72
C LEU A 61 13.23 -2.10 -0.12
N GLY A 62 14.03 -1.10 -0.49
CA GLY A 62 13.66 0.09 -1.26
C GLY A 62 13.06 -0.12 -2.67
N GLY A 63 12.12 -1.04 -2.85
CA GLY A 63 11.25 -1.13 -4.01
C GLY A 63 9.82 -1.03 -3.53
N SER A 64 9.17 0.10 -3.82
CA SER A 64 7.74 0.33 -3.66
C SER A 64 6.94 -0.88 -4.12
N THR A 65 6.60 -1.76 -3.19
CA THR A 65 5.64 -2.83 -3.44
C THR A 65 4.27 -2.16 -3.40
N PRO A 66 3.47 -2.19 -4.49
CA PRO A 66 2.10 -1.70 -4.45
C PRO A 66 1.28 -2.71 -3.66
N GLY A 67 1.36 -2.63 -2.34
CA GLY A 67 0.73 -3.60 -1.45
C GLY A 67 1.24 -3.47 -0.03
N GLY A 68 0.54 -2.67 0.77
CA GLY A 68 0.64 -2.70 2.23
C GLY A 68 1.36 -1.50 2.86
N ASN A 69 0.60 -0.60 3.45
CA ASN A 69 0.81 -0.08 4.81
C ASN A 69 2.24 0.34 5.18
N ASP A 70 2.75 1.40 4.57
CA ASP A 70 3.87 2.16 5.13
C ASP A 70 3.42 3.62 5.23
N ALA A 71 3.29 4.05 6.48
CA ALA A 71 2.73 5.32 6.93
C ALA A 71 3.71 6.50 6.78
N ASP A 72 4.83 6.31 6.10
CA ASP A 72 5.90 7.30 6.04
C ASP A 72 6.17 7.74 4.59
N GLU A 73 6.05 9.04 4.38
CA GLU A 73 6.58 9.78 3.22
C GLU A 73 6.01 9.53 1.81
N ARG A 74 4.69 9.36 1.68
CA ARG A 74 4.06 9.82 0.42
C ARG A 74 3.97 11.33 0.47
N ARG A 75 4.67 12.01 -0.46
CA ARG A 75 4.46 13.43 -0.74
C ARG A 75 2.97 13.66 -1.00
N TYR A 76 2.26 14.09 0.04
CA TYR A 76 0.92 14.62 -0.07
C TYR A 76 1.03 15.80 -1.02
N LYS A 77 0.33 15.72 -2.16
CA LYS A 77 -0.02 16.96 -2.85
C LYS A 77 -0.99 17.66 -1.91
N ASP A 78 -0.63 18.85 -1.46
CA ASP A 78 -1.59 19.80 -0.92
C ASP A 78 -2.68 19.98 -1.98
N VAL A 79 -3.77 19.24 -1.85
CA VAL A 79 -4.98 19.47 -2.60
C VAL A 79 -5.74 20.53 -1.83
N GLU A 80 -5.98 21.66 -2.47
CA GLU A 80 -6.74 22.77 -1.88
C GLU A 80 -8.23 22.36 -1.90
N GLY A 81 -8.68 21.63 -0.88
CA GLY A 81 -10.06 21.12 -0.78
C GLY A 81 -10.20 19.80 0.01
N PRO A 82 -11.42 19.26 0.16
CA PRO A 82 -11.66 18.00 0.85
C PRO A 82 -10.97 16.86 0.11
N SER A 83 -10.27 16.02 0.87
CA SER A 83 -9.27 15.11 0.37
C SER A 83 -9.65 13.68 0.79
N PHE A 84 -10.13 12.87 -0.15
CA PHE A 84 -10.70 11.55 0.16
C PHE A 84 -9.69 10.43 -0.04
N GLN A 85 -9.69 9.45 0.87
CA GLN A 85 -8.94 8.22 0.66
C GLN A 85 -9.61 7.32 -0.37
N VAL A 86 -8.81 6.75 -1.26
CA VAL A 86 -9.29 5.81 -2.28
C VAL A 86 -10.08 4.65 -1.65
N ASN A 87 -9.60 4.09 -0.54
CA ASN A 87 -10.28 3.00 0.16
C ASN A 87 -11.65 3.41 0.72
N GLU A 88 -11.77 4.62 1.28
CA GLU A 88 -13.05 5.12 1.79
C GLU A 88 -14.04 5.36 0.65
N VAL A 89 -13.59 5.97 -0.45
CA VAL A 89 -14.43 6.14 -1.65
C VAL A 89 -14.90 4.79 -2.19
N GLN A 90 -14.01 3.80 -2.30
CA GLN A 90 -14.37 2.46 -2.76
C GLN A 90 -15.37 1.77 -1.83
N LYS A 91 -15.20 1.90 -0.52
CA LYS A 91 -16.12 1.34 0.48
C LYS A 91 -17.52 1.92 0.33
N HIS A 92 -17.64 3.24 0.11
CA HIS A 92 -18.92 3.89 -0.11
C HIS A 92 -19.52 3.62 -1.49
N LEU A 93 -18.73 3.22 -2.48
CA LEU A 93 -19.21 2.80 -3.80
C LEU A 93 -19.38 1.28 -3.94
N LYS A 94 -19.30 0.54 -2.82
CA LYS A 94 -19.50 -0.91 -2.84
C LYS A 94 -20.93 -1.24 -3.26
N GLY A 95 -21.05 -2.13 -4.25
CA GLY A 95 -22.34 -2.50 -4.83
C GLY A 95 -22.81 -1.56 -5.95
N ALA A 96 -21.92 -0.71 -6.49
CA ALA A 96 -22.20 0.03 -7.71
C ALA A 96 -22.28 -0.92 -8.92
N ASP A 97 -23.40 -0.87 -9.63
CA ASP A 97 -23.59 -1.53 -10.91
C ASP A 97 -23.18 -0.60 -12.05
N TYR A 98 -21.96 -0.79 -12.55
CA TYR A 98 -21.41 0.04 -13.62
C TYR A 98 -21.90 -0.41 -15.01
N PRO A 99 -22.10 0.52 -15.97
CA PRO A 99 -21.77 1.95 -15.90
C PRO A 99 -22.78 2.77 -15.08
N MET A 100 -22.26 3.72 -14.30
CA MET A 100 -23.07 4.55 -13.38
C MET A 100 -22.65 6.02 -13.47
N SER A 101 -23.61 6.95 -13.43
CA SER A 101 -23.32 8.40 -13.47
C SER A 101 -22.84 8.92 -12.11
N GLY A 102 -22.11 10.03 -12.10
CA GLY A 102 -21.71 10.69 -10.84
C GLY A 102 -22.86 10.96 -9.87
N THR A 103 -24.03 11.36 -10.37
CA THR A 103 -25.24 11.52 -9.55
C THR A 103 -25.74 10.22 -8.93
N GLN A 104 -25.67 9.10 -9.65
CA GLN A 104 -26.03 7.78 -9.11
C GLN A 104 -24.99 7.26 -8.13
N LEU A 105 -23.70 7.47 -8.42
CA LEU A 105 -22.59 7.16 -7.52
C LEU A 105 -22.69 7.96 -6.22
N ALA A 106 -23.03 9.24 -6.30
CA ALA A 106 -23.25 10.11 -5.16
C ALA A 106 -24.42 9.64 -4.29
N ALA A 107 -25.53 9.23 -4.92
CA ALA A 107 -26.68 8.67 -4.21
C ALA A 107 -26.34 7.34 -3.51
N LEU A 108 -25.58 6.46 -4.18
CA LEU A 108 -25.10 5.21 -3.60
C LEU A 108 -24.14 5.46 -2.44
N ALA A 109 -23.17 6.36 -2.62
CA ALA A 109 -22.22 6.74 -1.58
C ALA A 109 -22.95 7.31 -0.35
N LYS A 110 -23.89 8.23 -0.55
CA LYS A 110 -24.73 8.77 0.54
C LYS A 110 -25.49 7.68 1.27
N LYS A 111 -26.08 6.73 0.53
CA LYS A 111 -26.78 5.57 1.10
C LYS A 111 -25.83 4.68 1.92
N ASN A 112 -24.57 4.60 1.52
CA ASN A 112 -23.50 3.88 2.22
C ASN A 112 -22.81 4.74 3.30
N GLY A 113 -23.38 5.88 3.68
CA GLY A 113 -22.87 6.73 4.78
C GLY A 113 -21.71 7.65 4.39
N ALA A 114 -21.52 7.96 3.11
CA ALA A 114 -20.57 8.98 2.70
C ALA A 114 -20.99 10.37 3.20
N GLY A 115 -20.00 11.18 3.61
CA GLY A 115 -20.22 12.58 3.94
C GLY A 115 -20.64 13.41 2.72
N ASP A 116 -21.33 14.53 2.96
CA ASP A 116 -21.86 15.38 1.89
C ASP A 116 -20.75 15.92 0.96
N ASP A 117 -19.52 16.12 1.45
CA ASP A 117 -18.37 16.51 0.64
C ASP A 117 -18.02 15.45 -0.43
N LEU A 118 -18.02 14.17 -0.07
CA LEU A 118 -17.76 13.07 -1.01
C LEU A 118 -18.91 12.93 -2.00
N VAL A 119 -20.14 13.12 -1.53
CA VAL A 119 -21.34 13.07 -2.36
C VAL A 119 -21.30 14.19 -3.41
N ASP A 120 -20.91 15.41 -3.03
CA ASP A 120 -20.79 16.53 -3.96
C ASP A 120 -19.64 16.36 -4.94
N ALA A 121 -18.49 15.84 -4.50
CA ALA A 121 -17.39 15.50 -5.40
C ALA A 121 -17.81 14.43 -6.43
N LEU A 122 -18.56 13.41 -6.00
CA LEU A 122 -19.09 12.37 -6.88
C LEU A 122 -20.13 12.89 -7.89
N LYS A 123 -20.96 13.89 -7.53
CA LYS A 123 -21.89 14.52 -8.49
C LYS A 123 -21.18 15.17 -9.67
N GLY A 124 -19.94 15.65 -9.47
CA GLY A 124 -19.09 16.22 -10.52
C GLY A 124 -18.45 15.17 -11.42
N VAL A 125 -18.47 13.89 -11.04
CA VAL A 125 -17.97 12.78 -11.86
C VAL A 125 -18.93 12.54 -13.03
N GLY A 126 -18.38 12.30 -14.21
CA GLY A 126 -19.14 11.87 -15.37
C GLY A 126 -19.67 10.44 -15.21
N THR A 127 -20.02 9.81 -16.33
CA THR A 127 -20.29 8.38 -16.34
C THR A 127 -18.98 7.62 -16.12
N ALA A 128 -18.96 6.76 -15.12
CA ALA A 128 -17.84 5.85 -14.88
C ALA A 128 -18.23 4.43 -15.25
N ASN A 129 -17.30 3.69 -15.87
CA ASN A 129 -17.51 2.28 -16.21
C ASN A 129 -16.96 1.33 -15.15
N GLY A 130 -16.37 1.87 -14.08
CA GLY A 130 -15.84 1.08 -12.98
C GLY A 130 -15.20 1.93 -11.90
N PRO A 131 -14.80 1.32 -10.77
CA PRO A 131 -14.22 2.01 -9.63
C PRO A 131 -12.94 2.79 -9.98
N ASN A 132 -12.09 2.23 -10.84
CA ASN A 132 -10.85 2.87 -11.28
C ASN A 132 -11.11 4.14 -12.09
N GLU A 133 -12.20 4.18 -12.86
CA GLU A 133 -12.57 5.34 -13.66
C GLU A 133 -13.14 6.47 -12.79
N VAL A 134 -13.89 6.12 -11.75
CA VAL A 134 -14.30 7.07 -10.71
C VAL A 134 -13.07 7.71 -10.08
N MET A 135 -12.07 6.93 -9.68
CA MET A 135 -10.84 7.48 -9.09
C MET A 135 -10.07 8.38 -10.05
N LYS A 136 -10.03 8.02 -11.33
CA LYS A 136 -9.34 8.84 -12.34
C LYS A 136 -10.00 10.22 -12.46
N GLN A 137 -11.32 10.28 -12.39
CA GLN A 137 -12.09 11.52 -12.47
C GLN A 137 -12.09 12.29 -11.14
N LEU A 138 -12.08 11.58 -10.01
CA LEU A 138 -12.03 12.16 -8.66
C LEU A 138 -10.59 12.51 -8.23
N LYS A 139 -9.59 12.31 -9.09
CA LYS A 139 -8.15 12.40 -8.75
C LYS A 139 -7.77 13.74 -8.12
N ASP A 140 -8.42 14.82 -8.52
CA ASP A 140 -8.13 16.17 -7.99
C ASP A 140 -8.70 16.40 -6.58
N HIS A 141 -9.64 15.56 -6.15
CA HIS A 141 -10.20 15.50 -4.79
C HIS A 141 -9.69 14.28 -4.00
N LEU A 142 -8.83 13.46 -4.60
CA LEU A 142 -8.18 12.32 -3.96
C LEU A 142 -6.79 12.72 -3.49
N GLY A 143 -6.58 12.67 -2.18
CA GLY A 143 -5.37 13.16 -1.52
C GLY A 143 -5.61 13.29 -0.02
N GLY A 144 -4.66 13.84 0.71
CA GLY A 144 -4.82 14.16 2.14
C GLY A 144 -4.38 13.08 3.11
N ARG A 145 -3.76 13.51 4.21
CA ARG A 145 -3.42 12.64 5.35
C ARG A 145 -4.72 12.10 5.95
N PRO A 146 -4.78 10.82 6.35
CA PRO A 146 -5.79 10.41 7.33
C PRO A 146 -5.68 11.35 8.53
N ASP A 147 -6.74 12.07 8.87
CA ASP A 147 -6.84 12.65 10.20
C ASP A 147 -6.76 11.49 11.21
N ALA A 148 -5.77 11.58 12.09
CA ALA A 148 -5.50 10.63 13.16
C ALA A 148 -6.46 10.84 14.34
#